data_AF-A0A2T5MCQ5-F1
#
_entry.id   AF-A0A2T5MCQ5-F1
#
_cell.length_a   1.000
_cell.length_b   1.000
_cell.length_c   1.000
_cell.angle_alpha   90.00
_cell.angle_beta   90.00
_cell.angle_gamma   90.00
#
_symmetry.space_group_name_H-M   'P 1'
#
loop_
_entity.id
_entity.type
_entity.pdbx_description
1 polymer ?
#
loop_
_entity_poly.entity_id
_entity_poly.type
_entity_poly.pdbx_seq_one_letter_code
_entity_poly.pdbx_strand_id
1 'polypeptide(L)'
;MGETIFVEVKFWLLVIFSLLAPILIYVGLLKKRAISRPTVLFFGLLLVALAGIDVYLMKSLETLARLSASLADDAIFVSEVSVALYVFPIVLGGVGVNLISHVLITHLLRAERQFDTENPRS
;
A
#
# COMPACT_ATOMS: atom_id res chain seq x y z
N MET A 1 28.95 6.48 -11.47
CA MET A 1 28.17 7.73 -11.30
C MET A 1 26.70 7.57 -11.67
N GLY A 2 26.34 6.88 -12.76
CA GLY A 2 24.92 6.66 -13.11
C GLY A 2 24.14 5.77 -12.14
N GLU A 3 24.74 4.69 -11.65
CA GLU A 3 24.06 3.73 -10.75
C GLU A 3 23.68 4.34 -9.40
N THR A 4 24.56 5.13 -8.80
CA THR A 4 24.32 5.83 -7.53
C THR A 4 23.16 6.82 -7.61
N ILE A 5 23.01 7.54 -8.74
CA ILE A 5 21.88 8.47 -8.96
C ILE A 5 20.56 7.69 -9.05
N PHE A 6 20.57 6.53 -9.70
CA PHE A 6 19.38 5.67 -9.78
C PHE A 6 18.98 5.08 -8.42
N VAL A 7 19.95 4.73 -7.56
CA VAL A 7 19.68 4.29 -6.18
C VAL A 7 18.99 5.41 -5.41
N GLU A 8 19.56 6.61 -5.44
CA GLU A 8 19.07 7.76 -4.68
C GLU A 8 17.66 8.18 -5.12
N VAL A 9 17.39 8.23 -6.43
CA VAL A 9 16.06 8.54 -6.96
C VAL A 9 15.02 7.50 -6.51
N LYS A 10 15.33 6.20 -6.59
CA LYS A 10 14.39 5.13 -6.17
C LYS A 10 14.11 5.18 -4.67
N PHE A 11 15.12 5.47 -3.85
CA PHE A 11 14.97 5.62 -2.41
C PHE A 11 14.05 6.79 -2.06
N TRP A 12 14.28 7.96 -2.64
CA TRP A 12 13.42 9.13 -2.41
C TRP A 12 12.00 8.90 -2.91
N LEU A 13 11.83 8.22 -4.04
CA LEU A 13 10.51 7.83 -4.54
C LEU A 13 9.76 6.97 -3.51
N LEU A 14 10.44 5.95 -2.97
CA LEU A 14 9.87 5.08 -1.94
C LEU A 14 9.47 5.89 -0.70
N VAL A 15 10.35 6.75 -0.18
CA VAL A 15 10.06 7.60 1.00
C VAL A 15 8.87 8.54 0.73
N ILE A 16 8.86 9.20 -0.44
CA ILE A 16 7.81 10.14 -0.85
C ILE A 16 6.48 9.42 -0.96
N PHE A 17 6.38 8.33 -1.72
CA PHE A 17 5.12 7.60 -1.90
C PHE A 17 4.64 6.99 -0.59
N SER A 18 5.55 6.43 0.20
CA SER A 18 5.26 5.80 1.48
C SER A 18 4.72 6.78 2.53
N LEU A 19 5.23 8.02 2.60
CA LEU A 19 4.68 9.05 3.48
C LEU A 19 3.47 9.77 2.89
N LEU A 20 3.49 10.13 1.61
CA LEU A 20 2.43 10.96 1.00
C LEU A 20 1.14 10.18 0.79
N ALA A 21 1.21 8.89 0.45
CA ALA A 21 0.00 8.10 0.24
C ALA A 21 -0.91 8.03 1.48
N PRO A 22 -0.44 7.65 2.67
CA PRO A 22 -1.28 7.61 3.86
C PRO A 22 -1.78 9.01 4.26
N ILE A 23 -0.97 10.06 4.09
CA ILE A 23 -1.39 11.45 4.36
C ILE A 23 -2.50 11.89 3.38
N LEU A 24 -2.34 11.62 2.08
CA LEU A 24 -3.32 12.00 1.05
C LEU A 24 -4.64 11.24 1.22
N ILE A 25 -4.58 9.97 1.61
CA ILE A 25 -5.77 9.17 1.90
C ILE A 25 -6.45 9.68 3.17
N TYR A 26 -5.71 9.92 4.25
CA TYR A 26 -6.25 10.45 5.50
C TYR A 26 -6.89 11.84 5.31
N VAL A 27 -6.22 12.75 4.59
CA VAL A 27 -6.76 14.08 4.24
C VAL A 27 -7.97 13.96 3.31
N GLY A 28 -7.94 13.04 2.34
CA GLY A 28 -9.05 12.76 1.44
C GLY A 28 -10.29 12.24 2.17
N LEU A 29 -10.10 11.35 3.16
CA LEU A 29 -11.15 10.84 4.02
C LEU A 29 -11.70 11.93 4.96
N LEU A 30 -10.85 12.76 5.57
CA LEU A 30 -11.27 13.84 6.47
C LEU A 30 -12.02 14.99 5.77
N LYS A 31 -11.64 15.34 4.53
CA LYS A 31 -12.29 16.44 3.79
C LYS A 31 -13.70 16.10 3.31
N LYS A 32 -14.11 14.82 3.30
CA LYS A 32 -15.43 14.41 2.81
C LYS A 32 -16.33 13.93 3.95
N ARG A 33 -17.33 14.75 4.28
CA ARG A 33 -18.38 14.45 5.29
C ARG A 33 -19.23 13.20 4.95
N ALA A 34 -19.24 12.78 3.68
CA ALA A 34 -19.83 11.53 3.22
C ALA A 34 -19.00 10.98 2.05
N ILE A 35 -18.54 9.74 2.16
CA ILE A 35 -17.70 9.07 1.16
C ILE A 35 -18.53 7.96 0.52
N SER A 36 -18.62 7.96 -0.81
CA SER A 36 -19.35 6.92 -1.52
C SER A 36 -18.58 5.60 -1.52
N ARG A 37 -19.30 4.48 -1.51
CA ARG A 37 -18.73 3.12 -1.59
C ARG A 37 -17.71 2.91 -2.73
N PRO A 38 -17.95 3.36 -3.99
CA PRO A 38 -16.95 3.21 -5.04
C PRO A 38 -15.69 4.05 -4.79
N THR A 39 -15.80 5.20 -4.13
CA THR A 39 -14.64 5.99 -3.72
C THR A 39 -13.81 5.27 -2.66
N VAL A 40 -14.45 4.64 -1.66
CA VAL A 40 -13.73 3.82 -0.66
C VAL A 40 -13.04 2.64 -1.31
N LEU A 41 -13.69 1.96 -2.25
CA LEU A 41 -13.11 0.84 -3.00
C LEU A 41 -11.90 1.27 -3.82
N PHE A 42 -12.01 2.39 -4.53
CA PHE A 42 -10.90 2.96 -5.29
C PHE A 42 -9.70 3.28 -4.39
N PHE A 43 -9.91 3.90 -3.23
CA PHE A 43 -8.83 4.15 -2.27
C PHE A 43 -8.21 2.85 -1.74
N GLY A 44 -9.02 1.84 -1.44
CA GLY A 44 -8.53 0.53 -1.02
C GLY A 44 -7.64 -0.13 -2.10
N LEU A 45 -8.06 -0.09 -3.36
CA LEU A 45 -7.28 -0.61 -4.49
C LEU A 45 -5.99 0.18 -4.72
N LEU A 46 -6.06 1.51 -4.61
CA LEU A 46 -4.88 2.37 -4.74
C LEU A 46 -3.85 2.07 -3.66
N LEU A 47 -4.28 1.85 -2.41
CA LEU A 47 -3.41 1.44 -1.31
C LEU A 47 -2.69 0.11 -1.58
N VAL A 48 -3.41 -0.90 -2.07
CA VAL A 48 -2.82 -2.19 -2.42
C VAL A 48 -1.83 -2.06 -3.57
N ALA A 49 -2.15 -1.25 -4.59
CA ALA A 49 -1.23 -0.99 -5.70
C ALA A 49 0.06 -0.31 -5.22
N LEU A 50 -0.04 0.69 -4.34
CA LEU A 50 1.10 1.39 -3.76
C LEU A 50 1.95 0.45 -2.89
N ALA A 51 1.35 -0.43 -2.10
CA ALA A 51 2.09 -1.45 -1.37
C ALA A 51 2.91 -2.35 -2.31
N GLY A 52 2.35 -2.72 -3.47
CA GLY A 52 3.08 -3.48 -4.49
C GLY A 52 4.27 -2.70 -5.08
N ILE A 53 4.10 -1.40 -5.33
CA ILE A 53 5.16 -0.51 -5.81
C ILE A 53 6.29 -0.41 -4.77
N ASP A 54 5.96 -0.24 -3.49
CA ASP A 54 6.93 -0.16 -2.40
C ASP A 54 7.77 -1.46 -2.30
N VAL A 55 7.13 -2.63 -2.38
CA VAL A 55 7.83 -3.93 -2.39
C VAL A 55 8.75 -4.05 -3.60
N TYR A 56 8.30 -3.62 -4.78
CA TYR A 56 9.11 -3.65 -6.00
C TYR A 56 10.35 -2.76 -5.88
N LEU A 57 10.16 -1.51 -5.44
CA LEU A 57 11.26 -0.56 -5.25
C LEU A 57 12.28 -1.08 -4.23
N MET A 58 11.81 -1.62 -3.11
CA MET A 58 12.69 -2.17 -2.07
C MET A 58 13.49 -3.36 -2.58
N LYS A 59 12.87 -4.32 -3.29
CA LYS A 59 13.60 -5.42 -3.94
C LYS A 59 14.62 -4.93 -4.97
N SER A 60 14.29 -3.87 -5.71
CA SER A 60 15.22 -3.29 -6.67
C SER A 60 16.41 -2.63 -5.98
N LEU A 61 16.20 -1.95 -4.85
CA LEU A 61 17.26 -1.34 -4.05
C LEU A 61 18.15 -2.41 -3.41
N GLU A 62 17.57 -3.47 -2.85
CA GLU A 62 18.32 -4.61 -2.28
C GLU A 62 19.20 -5.26 -3.34
N THR A 63 18.66 -5.50 -4.55
CA THR A 63 19.42 -6.10 -5.65
C THR A 63 20.60 -5.23 -6.06
N LEU A 64 20.40 -3.90 -6.14
CA LEU A 64 21.43 -2.96 -6.57
C LEU A 64 22.50 -2.76 -5.48
N ALA A 65 22.09 -2.74 -4.21
CA ALA A 65 23.00 -2.69 -3.06
C ALA A 65 23.92 -3.93 -3.03
N ARG A 66 23.36 -5.14 -3.21
CA ARG A 66 24.11 -6.39 -3.27
C ARG A 66 25.16 -6.43 -4.39
N LEU A 67 24.92 -5.72 -5.50
CA LEU A 67 25.86 -5.62 -6.62
C LEU A 67 26.97 -4.58 -6.37
N SER A 68 26.70 -3.55 -5.57
CA SER A 68 27.69 -2.50 -5.23
C SER A 68 28.59 -2.85 -4.04
N ALA A 69 28.19 -3.83 -3.21
CA ALA A 69 28.79 -4.16 -1.93
C ALA A 69 30.04 -5.06 -2.03
N SER A 70 31.18 -4.46 -2.35
CA SER A 70 32.50 -4.91 -1.86
C SER A 70 33.04 -3.81 -0.95
N LEU A 71 33.22 -4.11 0.34
CA LEU A 71 33.88 -3.30 1.38
C LEU A 71 33.05 -2.19 2.08
N ALA A 72 32.04 -2.55 2.90
CA ALA A 72 31.74 -1.89 4.20
C ALA A 72 30.55 -2.56 4.94
N ASP A 73 30.80 -3.57 5.78
CA ASP A 73 29.95 -3.99 6.94
C ASP A 73 28.44 -4.33 6.73
N ASP A 74 28.07 -4.83 5.56
CA ASP A 74 26.70 -4.79 5.00
C ASP A 74 25.61 -5.76 5.52
N ALA A 75 25.81 -6.56 6.57
CA ALA A 75 24.76 -7.52 6.99
C ALA A 75 23.69 -6.91 7.92
N ILE A 76 24.06 -5.95 8.77
CA ILE A 76 23.19 -5.43 9.84
C ILE A 76 22.48 -4.15 9.42
N PHE A 77 23.19 -3.21 8.78
CA PHE A 77 22.61 -1.93 8.35
C PHE A 77 21.60 -2.09 7.20
N VAL A 78 21.86 -3.00 6.26
CA VAL A 78 20.88 -3.38 5.21
C VAL A 78 19.67 -4.07 5.84
N SER A 79 19.87 -4.88 6.88
CA SER A 79 18.80 -5.62 7.55
C SER A 79 17.84 -4.70 8.32
N GLU A 80 18.35 -3.83 9.20
CA GLU A 80 17.49 -2.97 10.02
C GLU A 80 16.74 -1.93 9.20
N VAL A 81 17.41 -1.30 8.23
CA VAL A 81 16.76 -0.35 7.31
C VAL A 81 15.75 -1.05 6.42
N SER A 82 16.05 -2.25 5.89
CA SER A 82 15.07 -3.02 5.12
C SER A 82 13.87 -3.43 5.98
N VAL A 83 14.08 -3.93 7.19
CA VAL A 83 13.00 -4.30 8.11
C VAL A 83 12.11 -3.10 8.44
N ALA A 84 12.70 -1.93 8.72
CA ALA A 84 11.94 -0.71 8.95
C ALA A 84 11.14 -0.28 7.70
N LEU A 85 11.74 -0.36 6.51
CA LEU A 85 11.08 -0.02 5.25
C LEU A 85 9.98 -1.03 4.86
N TYR A 86 10.08 -2.29 5.29
CA TYR A 86 9.04 -3.33 5.08
C TYR A 86 7.72 -3.03 5.80
N VAL A 87 7.75 -2.23 6.88
CA VAL A 87 6.52 -1.86 7.61
C VAL A 87 5.55 -1.10 6.71
N PHE A 88 6.06 -0.25 5.82
CA PHE A 88 5.22 0.58 4.95
C PHE A 88 4.34 -0.21 3.97
N PRO A 89 4.87 -1.10 3.11
CA PRO A 89 4.02 -1.89 2.23
C PRO A 89 3.05 -2.79 3.00
N ILE A 90 3.46 -3.30 4.17
CA ILE A 90 2.59 -4.11 5.03
C ILE A 90 1.38 -3.29 5.51
N VAL A 91 1.62 -2.08 6.02
CA VAL A 91 0.55 -1.20 6.51
C VAL A 91 -0.36 -0.76 5.36
N LEU A 92 0.21 -0.29 4.25
CA LEU A 92 -0.59 0.13 3.08
C LEU A 92 -1.44 -1.03 2.54
N GLY A 93 -0.84 -2.20 2.38
CA GLY A 93 -1.54 -3.41 1.93
C GLY A 93 -2.65 -3.84 2.89
N GLY A 94 -2.35 -3.88 4.20
CA GLY A 94 -3.32 -4.28 5.23
C GLY A 94 -4.52 -3.33 5.31
N VAL A 95 -4.28 -2.01 5.30
CA VAL A 95 -5.36 -1.01 5.29
C VAL A 95 -6.16 -1.10 3.98
N GLY A 96 -5.49 -1.21 2.84
CA GLY A 96 -6.14 -1.31 1.53
C GLY A 96 -7.06 -2.53 1.44
N VAL A 97 -6.58 -3.70 1.84
CA VAL A 97 -7.38 -4.94 1.90
C VAL A 97 -8.58 -4.76 2.83
N ASN A 98 -8.41 -4.18 4.01
CA ASN A 98 -9.50 -3.96 4.96
C ASN A 98 -10.61 -3.08 4.37
N LEU A 99 -10.25 -1.98 3.69
CA LEU A 99 -11.22 -1.12 3.01
C LEU A 99 -11.99 -1.85 1.90
N ILE A 100 -11.28 -2.64 1.09
CA ILE A 100 -11.90 -3.46 0.03
C ILE A 100 -12.88 -4.46 0.65
N SER A 101 -12.44 -5.21 1.67
CA SER A 101 -13.27 -6.17 2.39
C SER A 101 -14.53 -5.53 2.94
N HIS A 102 -14.42 -4.36 3.57
CA HIS A 102 -15.56 -3.63 4.09
C HIS A 102 -16.59 -3.30 3.00
N VAL A 103 -16.14 -2.82 1.83
CA VAL A 103 -17.03 -2.50 0.72
C VAL A 103 -17.71 -3.75 0.15
N LEU A 104 -16.96 -4.84 -0.04
CA LEU A 104 -17.47 -6.09 -0.61
C LEU A 104 -18.50 -6.76 0.31
N ILE A 105 -18.19 -6.89 1.60
CA ILE A 105 -19.10 -7.48 2.59
C ILE A 105 -20.39 -6.65 2.67
N THR A 106 -20.27 -5.32 2.72
CA THR A 106 -21.44 -4.44 2.76
C THR A 106 -22.29 -4.52 1.50
N HIS A 107 -21.66 -4.75 0.34
CA HIS A 107 -22.37 -4.98 -0.91
C HIS A 107 -23.14 -6.31 -0.87
N LEU A 108 -22.48 -7.39 -0.45
CA LEU A 108 -23.08 -8.72 -0.35
C LEU A 108 -24.27 -8.74 0.61
N LEU A 109 -24.12 -8.18 1.81
CA LEU A 109 -25.20 -8.10 2.81
C LEU A 109 -26.41 -7.30 2.29
N ARG A 110 -26.19 -6.30 1.44
CA ARG A 110 -27.29 -5.55 0.82
C ARG A 110 -28.00 -6.39 -0.24
N ALA A 111 -27.24 -7.11 -1.08
CA ALA A 111 -27.80 -7.99 -2.09
C ALA A 111 -28.61 -9.13 -1.47
N GLU A 112 -28.11 -9.72 -0.37
CA GLU A 112 -28.81 -10.78 0.38
C GLU A 112 -30.16 -10.29 0.93
N ARG A 113 -30.17 -9.12 1.60
CA ARG A 113 -31.43 -8.52 2.11
C ARG A 113 -32.44 -8.23 1.00
N GLN A 114 -31.97 -7.78 -0.16
CA GLN A 114 -32.83 -7.51 -1.30
C GLN A 114 -33.44 -8.83 -1.82
N PHE A 115 -32.62 -9.88 -1.96
CA PHE A 115 -33.08 -11.20 -2.35
C PHE A 115 -34.12 -11.79 -1.39
N ASP A 116 -33.90 -11.67 -0.07
CA ASP A 116 -34.85 -12.13 0.94
C ASP A 116 -36.19 -11.36 0.91
N THR A 117 -36.14 -10.07 0.55
CA THR A 117 -37.35 -9.24 0.39
C THR A 117 -38.13 -9.65 -0.87
N GLU A 118 -37.43 -9.99 -1.95
CA GLU A 118 -38.02 -10.41 -3.23
C GLU A 118 -38.48 -11.87 -3.21
N ASN A 119 -37.92 -12.70 -2.32
CA ASN A 119 -38.26 -14.12 -2.15
C ASN A 119 -38.59 -14.44 -0.69
N PRO A 120 -39.70 -13.90 -0.13
CA PRO A 120 -40.13 -14.25 1.22
C PRO A 120 -40.40 -15.76 1.25
N ARG A 121 -39.56 -16.50 1.98
CA ARG A 121 -39.65 -17.96 2.11
C ARG A 121 -41.10 -18.36 2.41
N SER A 122 -41.72 -19.11 1.49
CA SER A 122 -43.05 -19.71 1.68
C SER A 122 -43.02 -20.77 2.77
#